data_AF-A0A959BH06-F1
#
_entry.id   AF-A0A959BH06-F1
#
_cell.length_a   1.000
_cell.length_b   1.000
_cell.length_c   1.000
_cell.angle_alpha   90.00
_cell.angle_beta   90.00
_cell.angle_gamma   90.00
#
_symmetry.space_group_name_H-M   'P 1'
#
loop_
_entity.id
_entity.type
_entity.pdbx_description
1 polymer ?
#
loop_
_entity_poly.entity_id
_entity_poly.type
_entity_poly.pdbx_seq_one_letter_code
_entity_poly.pdbx_strand_id
1 'polypeptide(L)'
;MKQRTILTILFFLPVLAFAQSYNTALGMRLGTDYGVTIKQRVAKTTSLEAIIQSSLQREEAQITLLVEQHFPLVSRRFNVYAGGGLHKGWVTRDNAADEPVYKDPFGLSLIAGIEASLGRLNVSYDFKPAINLSGGKHTIYSQTGVSLRYVIVKRPWLNDPKAKRKRQRERERRRRNKDGDGFNWKFWENW
;
A
#
# COMPACT_ATOMS: atom_id res chain seq x y z
N MET A 1 -41.01 16.18 19.66
CA MET A 1 -39.71 15.62 20.05
C MET A 1 -38.91 15.33 18.77
N LYS A 2 -37.97 16.21 18.40
CA LYS A 2 -37.07 16.01 17.24
C LYS A 2 -35.63 16.10 17.74
N GLN A 3 -34.98 14.96 17.94
CA GLN A 3 -33.53 14.92 18.09
C GLN A 3 -32.94 14.71 16.69
N ARG A 4 -32.32 15.76 16.15
CA ARG A 4 -31.40 15.66 15.01
C ARG A 4 -30.09 16.28 15.46
N THR A 5 -29.20 15.46 15.99
CA THR A 5 -27.86 15.90 16.35
C THR A 5 -26.85 15.03 15.63
N ILE A 6 -26.51 15.48 14.42
CA ILE A 6 -25.18 15.53 13.81
C ILE A 6 -24.35 14.23 13.89
N LEU A 7 -24.47 13.43 12.83
CA LEU A 7 -23.45 12.47 12.41
C LEU A 7 -22.28 13.26 11.80
N THR A 8 -21.32 13.66 12.62
CA THR A 8 -20.04 14.20 12.12
C THR A 8 -19.27 13.03 11.54
N ILE A 9 -19.44 12.81 10.23
CA ILE A 9 -18.58 11.92 9.45
C ILE A 9 -17.17 12.49 9.55
N LEU A 10 -16.33 11.77 10.28
CA LEU A 10 -14.88 11.94 10.39
C LEU A 10 -14.26 11.67 9.01
N PHE A 11 -14.32 12.64 8.10
CA PHE A 11 -13.68 12.56 6.80
C PHE A 11 -12.59 13.63 6.67
N PHE A 12 -11.41 13.15 6.27
CA PHE A 12 -10.23 13.88 5.83
C PHE A 12 -9.38 14.60 6.87
N LEU A 13 -8.49 13.84 7.51
CA LEU A 13 -7.14 14.33 7.78
C LEU A 13 -6.30 14.22 6.48
N PRO A 14 -5.84 15.32 5.89
CA PRO A 14 -4.85 15.28 4.82
C PRO A 14 -3.50 14.91 5.43
N VAL A 15 -3.27 13.62 5.68
CA VAL A 15 -1.96 13.15 6.11
C VAL A 15 -0.98 13.36 4.94
N LEU A 16 -0.06 14.29 5.16
CA LEU A 16 1.04 14.72 4.31
C LEU A 16 1.47 13.64 3.28
N ALA A 17 1.30 13.97 2.00
CA ALA A 17 1.37 13.12 0.80
C ALA A 17 2.71 12.39 0.53
N PHE A 18 3.17 11.56 1.47
CA PHE A 18 4.41 10.79 1.36
C PHE A 18 4.22 9.28 1.61
N ALA A 19 3.05 8.74 1.24
CA ALA A 19 2.59 7.40 1.61
C ALA A 19 3.25 6.22 0.87
N GLN A 20 4.15 6.44 -0.10
CA GLN A 20 4.83 5.34 -0.79
C GLN A 20 6.14 5.84 -1.43
N SER A 21 7.21 5.06 -1.26
CA SER A 21 8.55 5.38 -1.76
C SER A 21 8.85 4.82 -3.15
N TYR A 22 7.93 4.04 -3.73
CA TYR A 22 8.09 3.33 -4.99
C TYR A 22 6.93 3.62 -5.95
N ASN A 23 7.16 3.35 -7.24
CA ASN A 23 6.14 3.40 -8.29
C ASN A 23 5.64 2.00 -8.65
N THR A 24 6.54 1.04 -8.82
CA THR A 24 6.20 -0.32 -9.26
C THR A 24 6.94 -1.33 -8.40
N ALA A 25 6.22 -2.33 -7.89
CA ALA A 25 6.78 -3.44 -7.15
C ALA A 25 6.14 -4.76 -7.60
N LEU A 26 6.95 -5.81 -7.68
CA LEU A 26 6.53 -7.17 -8.05
C LEU A 26 7.04 -8.13 -6.99
N GLY A 27 6.25 -9.11 -6.59
CA GLY A 27 6.77 -10.23 -5.83
C GLY A 27 5.73 -11.26 -5.47
N MET A 28 5.92 -11.91 -4.34
CA MET A 28 5.12 -13.06 -3.93
C MET A 28 4.27 -12.70 -2.71
N ARG A 29 3.09 -13.30 -2.65
CA ARG A 29 2.17 -13.24 -1.52
C ARG A 29 1.99 -14.66 -1.00
N LEU A 30 2.23 -14.85 0.30
CA LEU A 30 2.16 -16.14 0.98
C LEU A 30 1.27 -16.00 2.21
N GLY A 31 0.38 -16.95 2.45
CA GLY A 31 -0.51 -16.93 3.60
C GLY A 31 -1.50 -18.07 3.52
N THR A 32 -2.80 -17.77 3.60
CA THR A 32 -3.86 -18.75 3.34
C THR A 32 -3.77 -19.30 1.92
N ASP A 33 -3.41 -18.44 0.97
CA ASP A 33 -3.11 -18.78 -0.42
C ASP A 33 -1.68 -18.36 -0.75
N TYR A 34 -1.13 -18.94 -1.82
CA TYR A 34 0.13 -18.47 -2.40
C TYR A 34 -0.12 -17.86 -3.78
N GLY A 35 0.67 -16.84 -4.11
CA GLY A 35 0.51 -16.15 -5.37
C GLY A 35 1.59 -15.14 -5.67
N VAL A 36 1.43 -14.50 -6.84
CA VAL A 36 2.24 -13.40 -7.31
C VAL A 36 1.42 -12.12 -7.22
N THR A 37 2.04 -11.04 -6.79
CA THR A 37 1.44 -9.72 -6.67
C THR A 37 2.28 -8.69 -7.43
N ILE A 38 1.61 -7.85 -8.20
CA ILE A 38 2.20 -6.66 -8.81
C ILE A 38 1.43 -5.43 -8.35
N LYS A 39 2.17 -4.43 -7.87
CA LYS A 39 1.62 -3.16 -7.39
C LYS A 39 2.17 -2.02 -8.22
N GLN A 40 1.26 -1.26 -8.84
CA GLN A 40 1.56 -0.09 -9.65
C GLN A 40 0.88 1.13 -9.02
N ARG A 41 1.67 2.13 -8.67
CA ARG A 41 1.16 3.40 -8.18
C ARG A 41 0.56 4.20 -9.32
N VAL A 42 -0.66 4.69 -9.14
CA VAL A 42 -1.39 5.50 -10.13
C VAL A 42 -1.59 6.95 -9.70
N ALA A 43 -1.62 7.23 -8.39
CA ALA A 43 -1.76 8.58 -7.85
C ALA A 43 -0.85 8.84 -6.64
N LYS A 44 -0.99 10.02 -6.01
CA LYS A 44 -0.17 10.41 -4.84
C LYS A 44 -0.42 9.57 -3.59
N THR A 45 -1.53 8.89 -3.50
CA THR A 45 -1.88 8.04 -2.36
C THR A 45 -2.61 6.78 -2.80
N THR A 46 -2.77 6.60 -4.11
CA THR A 46 -3.54 5.49 -4.70
C THR A 46 -2.64 4.59 -5.53
N SER A 47 -2.76 3.30 -5.29
CA SER A 47 -2.09 2.23 -6.02
C SER A 47 -3.11 1.26 -6.59
N LEU A 48 -2.74 0.62 -7.69
CA LEU A 48 -3.42 -0.52 -8.25
C LEU A 48 -2.60 -1.77 -7.94
N GLU A 49 -3.23 -2.80 -7.38
CA GLU A 49 -2.61 -4.09 -7.12
C GLU A 49 -3.34 -5.17 -7.92
N ALA A 50 -2.58 -6.00 -8.62
CA ALA A 50 -3.07 -7.22 -9.24
C ALA A 50 -2.43 -8.42 -8.54
N ILE A 51 -3.27 -9.37 -8.13
CA ILE A 51 -2.87 -10.59 -7.42
C ILE A 51 -3.35 -11.79 -8.23
N ILE A 52 -2.42 -12.66 -8.58
CA ILE A 52 -2.73 -13.98 -9.16
C ILE A 52 -2.32 -15.00 -8.10
N GLN A 53 -3.30 -15.70 -7.55
CA GLN A 53 -3.09 -16.64 -6.45
C GLN A 53 -3.76 -17.98 -6.74
N SER A 54 -3.18 -19.04 -6.20
CA SER A 54 -3.76 -20.37 -6.22
C SER A 54 -3.99 -20.83 -4.78
N SER A 55 -5.18 -21.34 -4.51
CA SER A 55 -5.56 -21.82 -3.20
C SER A 55 -5.42 -23.34 -3.12
N LEU A 56 -4.52 -23.83 -2.25
CA LEU A 56 -4.36 -25.27 -2.00
C LEU A 56 -5.59 -25.88 -1.34
N GLN A 57 -6.29 -25.10 -0.50
CA GLN A 57 -7.46 -25.58 0.22
C GLN A 57 -8.72 -25.67 -0.65
N ARG A 58 -8.75 -24.93 -1.77
CA ARG A 58 -9.93 -24.83 -2.64
C ARG A 58 -9.68 -25.36 -4.05
N GLU A 59 -8.43 -25.68 -4.41
CA GLU A 59 -8.04 -26.06 -5.77
C GLU A 59 -8.52 -25.04 -6.84
N GLU A 60 -8.52 -23.77 -6.45
CA GLU A 60 -9.02 -22.65 -7.25
C GLU A 60 -7.84 -21.75 -7.63
N ALA A 61 -7.79 -21.35 -8.90
CA ALA A 61 -6.95 -20.24 -9.34
C ALA A 61 -7.77 -18.94 -9.29
N GLN A 62 -7.23 -17.87 -8.73
CA GLN A 62 -7.93 -16.60 -8.57
C GLN A 62 -7.07 -15.44 -9.03
N ILE A 63 -7.67 -14.55 -9.83
CA ILE A 63 -7.15 -13.22 -10.12
C ILE A 63 -7.94 -12.19 -9.34
N THR A 64 -7.24 -11.24 -8.72
CA THR A 64 -7.83 -10.12 -8.01
C THR A 64 -7.22 -8.82 -8.51
N LEU A 65 -8.06 -7.82 -8.79
CA LEU A 65 -7.65 -6.45 -9.09
C LEU A 65 -8.15 -5.55 -7.98
N LEU A 66 -7.25 -4.78 -7.37
CA LEU A 66 -7.52 -3.95 -6.19
C LEU A 66 -7.06 -2.51 -6.46
N VAL A 67 -7.84 -1.56 -5.96
CA VAL A 67 -7.43 -0.17 -5.82
C VAL A 67 -7.23 0.11 -4.34
N GLU A 68 -6.05 0.60 -3.99
CA GLU A 68 -5.61 0.77 -2.61
C GLU A 68 -5.20 2.19 -2.32
N GLN A 69 -5.60 2.66 -1.15
CA GLN A 69 -5.25 3.96 -0.60
C GLN A 69 -4.24 3.81 0.53
N HIS A 70 -3.10 4.49 0.43
CA HIS A 70 -2.01 4.42 1.40
C HIS A 70 -2.01 5.64 2.33
N PHE A 71 -1.81 5.39 3.63
CA PHE A 71 -1.65 6.40 4.68
C PHE A 71 -0.33 6.16 5.43
N PRO A 72 0.56 7.16 5.53
CA PRO A 72 1.81 7.00 6.26
C PRO A 72 1.55 7.06 7.76
N LEU A 73 2.10 6.11 8.53
CA LEU A 73 1.77 5.96 9.96
C LEU A 73 2.85 6.59 10.86
N VAL A 74 4.09 6.09 10.77
CA VAL A 74 5.22 6.58 11.58
C VAL A 74 6.31 7.20 10.70
N SER A 75 6.55 6.62 9.52
CA SER A 75 7.56 7.11 8.58
C SER A 75 7.15 6.82 7.15
N ARG A 76 7.80 7.45 6.16
CA ARG A 76 7.56 7.18 4.73
C ARG A 76 7.82 5.73 4.31
N ARG A 77 8.49 4.96 5.17
CA ARG A 77 8.79 3.55 4.96
C ARG A 77 7.72 2.65 5.56
N PHE A 78 6.89 3.12 6.49
CA PHE A 78 5.85 2.36 7.17
C PHE A 78 4.48 2.99 6.91
N ASN A 79 3.68 2.34 6.07
CA ASN A 79 2.38 2.83 5.66
C ASN A 79 1.32 1.78 6.01
N VAL A 80 0.11 2.23 6.35
CA VAL A 80 -1.08 1.41 6.25
C VAL A 80 -1.71 1.62 4.89
N TYR A 81 -2.39 0.61 4.39
CA TYR A 81 -3.20 0.72 3.20
C TYR A 81 -4.53 0.03 3.40
N ALA A 82 -5.55 0.58 2.74
CA ALA A 82 -6.87 -0.01 2.68
C ALA A 82 -7.45 0.22 1.29
N GLY A 83 -8.23 -0.73 0.80
CA GLY A 83 -8.69 -0.72 -0.57
C GLY A 83 -9.77 -1.75 -0.84
N GLY A 84 -10.17 -1.78 -2.10
CA GLY A 84 -11.13 -2.75 -2.59
C GLY A 84 -11.08 -2.88 -4.09
N GLY A 85 -11.70 -3.94 -4.58
CA GLY A 85 -11.79 -4.22 -6.00
C GLY A 85 -12.51 -5.53 -6.26
N LEU A 86 -12.20 -6.13 -7.40
CA LEU A 86 -12.91 -7.28 -7.92
C LEU A 86 -12.00 -8.50 -7.99
N HIS A 87 -12.57 -9.67 -7.78
CA HIS A 87 -11.89 -10.93 -8.02
C HIS A 87 -12.70 -11.83 -8.94
N LYS A 88 -11.97 -12.64 -9.69
CA LYS A 88 -12.50 -13.74 -10.49
C LYS A 88 -11.64 -14.98 -10.23
N GLY A 89 -12.26 -16.10 -9.94
CA GLY A 89 -11.59 -17.38 -9.85
C GLY A 89 -12.09 -18.37 -10.89
N TRP A 90 -11.31 -19.43 -11.04
CA TRP A 90 -11.55 -20.58 -11.88
C TRP A 90 -11.32 -21.82 -11.03
N VAL A 91 -12.28 -22.73 -11.04
CA VAL A 91 -12.19 -24.01 -10.34
C VAL A 91 -11.41 -24.97 -11.26
N THR A 92 -10.29 -25.51 -10.79
CA THR A 92 -9.39 -26.33 -11.62
C THR A 92 -9.72 -27.84 -11.57
N ARG A 93 -10.82 -28.25 -10.93
CA ARG A 93 -11.18 -29.68 -10.86
C ARG A 93 -11.71 -30.18 -12.21
N ASP A 94 -11.02 -31.17 -12.74
CA ASP A 94 -11.50 -32.00 -13.85
C ASP A 94 -12.81 -32.69 -13.47
N ASN A 95 -13.67 -32.81 -14.46
CA ASN A 95 -15.00 -33.41 -14.42
C ASN A 95 -15.00 -34.79 -13.74
N ALA A 96 -15.26 -34.85 -12.43
CA ALA A 96 -15.71 -36.06 -11.75
C ALA A 96 -17.24 -35.99 -11.67
N ALA A 97 -17.90 -37.00 -12.24
CA ALA A 97 -19.27 -36.99 -12.74
C ALA A 97 -20.42 -36.81 -11.71
N ASP A 98 -20.16 -36.43 -10.46
CA ASP A 98 -21.17 -36.47 -9.37
C ASP A 98 -21.15 -35.29 -8.37
N GLU A 99 -20.44 -34.19 -8.65
CA GLU A 99 -20.43 -33.00 -7.77
C GLU A 99 -21.10 -31.78 -8.44
N PRO A 100 -21.85 -30.95 -7.69
CA PRO A 100 -22.57 -29.81 -8.26
C PRO A 100 -21.61 -28.86 -8.97
N VAL A 101 -21.92 -28.52 -10.22
CA VAL A 101 -21.16 -27.60 -11.08
C VAL A 101 -21.09 -26.22 -10.41
N TYR A 102 -20.03 -25.95 -9.65
CA TYR A 102 -19.81 -24.63 -9.09
C TYR A 102 -19.41 -23.68 -10.21
N LYS A 103 -20.19 -22.62 -10.42
CA LYS A 103 -19.84 -21.52 -11.33
C LYS A 103 -18.56 -20.84 -10.85
N ASP A 104 -17.76 -20.35 -11.80
CA ASP A 104 -16.57 -19.53 -11.56
C ASP A 104 -16.87 -18.41 -10.54
N PRO A 105 -16.16 -18.35 -9.40
CA PRO A 105 -16.41 -17.35 -8.37
C PRO A 105 -16.05 -15.96 -8.88
N PHE A 106 -17.03 -15.06 -8.88
CA PHE A 106 -16.84 -13.64 -9.16
C PHE A 106 -17.39 -12.81 -8.01
N GLY A 107 -16.65 -11.78 -7.62
CA GLY A 107 -17.11 -10.95 -6.52
C GLY A 107 -16.21 -9.77 -6.20
N LEU A 108 -16.43 -9.24 -5.01
CA LEU A 108 -15.73 -8.10 -4.47
C LEU A 108 -14.72 -8.56 -3.42
N SER A 109 -13.52 -8.01 -3.48
CA SER A 109 -12.49 -8.17 -2.47
C SER A 109 -12.19 -6.82 -1.85
N LEU A 110 -12.14 -6.77 -0.53
CA LEU A 110 -11.58 -5.65 0.22
C LEU A 110 -10.20 -6.06 0.72
N ILE A 111 -9.34 -5.08 0.98
CA ILE A 111 -8.02 -5.33 1.53
C ILE A 111 -7.65 -4.25 2.54
N ALA A 112 -7.01 -4.64 3.63
CA ALA A 112 -6.43 -3.71 4.59
C ALA A 112 -5.12 -4.32 5.13
N GLY A 113 -4.08 -3.51 5.25
CA GLY A 113 -2.78 -4.01 5.67
C GLY A 113 -1.80 -2.94 6.08
N ILE A 114 -0.65 -3.41 6.55
CA ILE A 114 0.54 -2.62 6.82
C ILE A 114 1.62 -2.99 5.82
N GLU A 115 2.38 -2.00 5.38
CA GLU A 115 3.56 -2.20 4.53
C GLU A 115 4.77 -1.47 5.10
N ALA A 116 5.93 -2.12 4.94
CA ALA A 116 7.24 -1.65 5.31
C ALA A 116 8.16 -1.70 4.08
N SER A 117 8.73 -0.55 3.68
CA SER A 117 9.62 -0.43 2.53
C SER A 117 11.06 -0.13 2.96
N LEU A 118 11.97 -1.08 2.73
CA LEU A 118 13.40 -0.96 3.01
C LEU A 118 14.22 -1.05 1.72
N GLY A 119 14.66 0.10 1.21
CA GLY A 119 15.53 0.16 0.02
C GLY A 119 14.80 -0.24 -1.26
N ARG A 120 15.04 -1.48 -1.73
CA ARG A 120 14.34 -2.09 -2.87
C ARG A 120 13.35 -3.19 -2.44
N LEU A 121 13.26 -3.49 -1.15
CA LEU A 121 12.34 -4.50 -0.64
C LEU A 121 11.13 -3.83 -0.01
N ASN A 122 9.95 -4.36 -0.28
CA ASN A 122 8.69 -3.99 0.34
C ASN A 122 8.10 -5.26 0.95
N VAL A 123 7.84 -5.21 2.24
CA VAL A 123 7.19 -6.29 2.99
C VAL A 123 5.83 -5.76 3.40
N SER A 124 4.76 -6.51 3.16
CA SER A 124 3.43 -6.18 3.68
C SER A 124 2.82 -7.34 4.40
N TYR A 125 1.97 -7.03 5.36
CA TYR A 125 1.06 -7.97 6.00
C TYR A 125 -0.34 -7.40 5.87
N ASP A 126 -1.27 -8.22 5.40
CA ASP A 126 -2.61 -7.75 5.08
C ASP A 126 -3.70 -8.81 5.23
N PHE A 127 -4.90 -8.28 5.40
CA PHE A 127 -6.15 -8.98 5.57
C PHE A 127 -7.08 -8.61 4.41
N LYS A 128 -7.53 -9.63 3.68
CA LYS A 128 -8.34 -9.54 2.46
C LYS A 128 -9.67 -10.28 2.64
N PRO A 129 -10.72 -9.64 3.18
CA PRO A 129 -12.06 -10.21 3.15
C PRO A 129 -12.67 -10.10 1.74
N ALA A 130 -13.31 -11.17 1.31
CA ALA A 130 -13.88 -11.31 -0.03
C ALA A 130 -15.31 -11.83 0.04
N ILE A 131 -16.16 -11.28 -0.82
CA ILE A 131 -17.58 -11.62 -0.95
C ILE A 131 -17.78 -12.10 -2.38
N ASN A 132 -18.18 -13.36 -2.55
CA ASN A 132 -18.56 -13.92 -3.83
C ASN A 132 -20.02 -13.51 -4.13
N LEU A 133 -20.22 -12.77 -5.22
CA LEU A 133 -21.54 -12.36 -5.69
C LEU A 133 -22.21 -13.44 -6.55
N SER A 134 -21.38 -14.23 -7.26
CA SER A 134 -21.81 -15.36 -8.07
C SER A 134 -20.76 -16.45 -8.00
N GLY A 135 -21.19 -17.71 -7.95
CA GLY A 135 -20.28 -18.86 -7.97
C GLY A 135 -19.47 -19.05 -6.68
N GLY A 136 -18.64 -20.10 -6.67
CA GLY A 136 -17.82 -20.48 -5.53
C GLY A 136 -18.57 -21.22 -4.41
N LYS A 137 -17.79 -21.91 -3.56
CA LYS A 137 -18.30 -22.74 -2.45
C LYS A 137 -18.83 -21.94 -1.25
N HIS A 138 -18.31 -20.74 -1.02
CA HIS A 138 -18.65 -19.88 0.13
C HIS A 138 -18.98 -18.46 -0.31
N THR A 139 -20.07 -17.89 0.21
CA THR A 139 -20.50 -16.52 -0.10
C THR A 139 -19.54 -15.45 0.45
N ILE A 140 -18.93 -15.69 1.61
CA ILE A 140 -17.98 -14.78 2.26
C ILE A 140 -16.79 -15.60 2.77
N TYR A 141 -15.57 -15.09 2.56
CA TYR A 141 -14.35 -15.66 3.11
C TYR A 141 -13.32 -14.57 3.37
N SER A 142 -12.32 -14.87 4.18
CA SER A 142 -11.24 -13.93 4.49
C SER A 142 -9.89 -14.60 4.33
N GLN A 143 -8.92 -13.84 3.85
CA GLN A 143 -7.57 -14.31 3.62
C GLN A 143 -6.59 -13.39 4.33
N THR A 144 -5.57 -13.97 4.96
CA THR A 144 -4.43 -13.23 5.47
C THR A 144 -3.20 -13.57 4.66
N GLY A 145 -2.35 -12.60 4.40
CA GLY A 145 -1.12 -12.82 3.65
C GLY A 145 0.01 -11.92 4.08
N VAL A 146 1.22 -12.47 4.00
CA VAL A 146 2.48 -11.73 3.98
C VAL A 146 2.91 -11.61 2.53
N SER A 147 3.15 -10.40 2.05
CA SER A 147 3.68 -10.17 0.70
C SER A 147 5.11 -9.65 0.77
N LEU A 148 5.99 -10.25 -0.01
CA LEU A 148 7.35 -9.78 -0.23
C LEU A 148 7.48 -9.31 -1.68
N ARG A 149 7.64 -8.00 -1.87
CA ARG A 149 7.72 -7.36 -3.18
C ARG A 149 9.07 -6.67 -3.39
N TYR A 150 9.65 -6.86 -4.57
CA TYR A 150 10.81 -6.14 -5.04
C TYR A 150 10.40 -4.90 -5.83
N VAL A 151 10.93 -3.74 -5.44
CA VAL A 151 10.70 -2.44 -6.08
C VAL A 151 11.54 -2.37 -7.35
N ILE A 152 10.85 -2.43 -8.49
CA ILE A 152 11.42 -2.30 -9.83
C ILE A 152 11.70 -0.82 -10.11
N VAL A 153 10.67 0.02 -9.92
CA VAL A 153 10.75 1.45 -10.23
C VAL A 153 10.67 2.26 -8.94
N LYS A 154 11.79 2.91 -8.57
CA LYS A 154 11.87 3.83 -7.43
C LYS A 154 11.28 5.20 -7.78
N ARG A 155 10.72 5.92 -6.80
CA ARG A 155 10.21 7.27 -7.07
C ARG A 155 11.35 8.25 -7.41
N PRO A 156 11.20 9.10 -8.45
CA PRO A 156 12.20 10.09 -8.84
C PRO A 156 12.49 11.16 -7.79
N TRP A 157 11.54 11.51 -6.91
CA TRP A 157 11.73 12.62 -5.95
C TRP A 157 12.82 12.34 -4.89
N LEU A 158 13.17 11.08 -4.65
CA LEU A 158 14.35 10.72 -3.85
C LEU A 158 15.67 11.14 -4.54
N ASN A 159 15.65 11.27 -5.86
CA ASN A 159 16.77 11.69 -6.72
C ASN A 159 16.52 13.01 -7.45
N ASP A 160 15.49 13.79 -7.11
CA ASP A 160 15.18 15.05 -7.80
C ASP A 160 16.28 16.09 -7.51
N PRO A 161 17.05 16.52 -8.54
CA PRO A 161 18.13 17.49 -8.38
C PRO A 161 17.64 18.82 -7.81
N LYS A 162 16.39 19.23 -8.11
CA LYS A 162 15.81 20.49 -7.60
C LYS A 162 15.53 20.40 -6.11
N ALA A 163 15.00 19.27 -5.63
CA ALA A 163 14.78 19.03 -4.21
C ALA A 163 16.11 18.91 -3.43
N LYS A 164 17.15 18.30 -4.01
CA LYS A 164 18.51 18.29 -3.45
C LYS A 164 19.09 19.70 -3.34
N ARG A 165 19.02 20.50 -4.41
CA ARG A 165 19.47 21.91 -4.41
C ARG A 165 18.74 22.76 -3.38
N LYS A 166 17.41 22.60 -3.23
CA LYS A 166 16.64 23.33 -2.22
C LYS A 166 17.08 22.99 -0.79
N ARG A 167 17.26 21.69 -0.48
CA ARG A 167 17.76 21.24 0.84
C ARG A 167 19.18 21.73 1.11
N GLN A 168 20.03 21.76 0.09
CA GLN A 168 21.39 22.29 0.22
C GLN A 168 21.38 23.78 0.53
N ARG A 169 20.57 24.57 -0.18
CA ARG A 169 20.36 26.01 0.10
C ARG A 169 19.80 26.26 1.50
N GLU A 170 18.85 25.45 1.97
CA GLU A 170 18.32 25.56 3.34
C GLU A 170 19.38 25.22 4.40
N ARG A 171 20.23 24.21 4.15
CA ARG A 171 21.37 23.89 5.03
C ARG A 171 22.40 25.01 5.07
N GLU A 172 22.73 25.59 3.92
CA GLU A 172 23.64 26.74 3.83
C GLU A 172 23.08 27.96 4.55
N ARG A 173 21.78 28.26 4.39
CA ARG A 173 21.11 29.33 5.15
C ARG A 173 21.17 29.10 6.66
N ARG A 174 20.93 27.86 7.11
CA ARG A 174 21.04 27.52 8.55
C ARG A 174 22.46 27.63 9.09
N ARG A 175 23.48 27.29 8.28
CA ARG A 175 24.89 27.51 8.64
C ARG A 175 25.19 29.00 8.76
N ARG A 176 24.84 29.80 7.75
CA ARG A 176 25.01 31.27 7.80
C ARG A 176 24.32 31.93 8.97
N ASN A 177 23.10 31.51 9.33
CA ASN A 177 22.43 32.04 10.52
C ASN A 177 23.16 31.64 11.82
N LYS A 178 23.68 30.41 11.92
CA LYS A 178 24.49 29.99 13.07
C LYS A 178 25.83 30.74 13.16
N ASP A 179 26.44 31.04 12.03
CA ASP A 179 27.71 31.77 11.96
C ASP A 179 27.52 33.28 12.16
N GLY A 180 26.33 33.82 11.85
CA GLY A 180 25.95 35.22 12.04
C GLY A 180 25.48 35.57 13.46
N ASP A 181 24.96 34.60 14.22
CA ASP A 181 24.63 34.73 15.66
C ASP A 181 25.85 34.45 16.56
N GLY A 182 27.05 34.29 15.98
CA GLY A 182 28.30 34.21 16.71
C GLY A 182 28.61 35.55 17.37
N PHE A 183 28.24 35.70 18.64
CA PHE A 183 28.69 36.79 19.52
C PHE A 183 30.19 37.03 19.30
N ASN A 184 30.56 38.21 18.80
CA ASN A 184 31.95 38.52 18.47
C ASN A 184 32.73 38.84 19.76
N TRP A 185 33.35 37.83 20.36
CA TRP A 185 34.14 37.95 21.60
C TRP A 185 35.44 38.77 21.44
N LYS A 186 35.81 39.18 20.22
CA LYS A 186 37.06 39.91 19.93
C LYS A 186 36.95 41.44 19.98
N PHE A 187 35.92 42.01 20.60
CA PHE A 187 35.80 43.47 20.69
C PHE A 187 36.86 44.16 21.59
N TRP A 188 37.61 43.39 22.39
CA TRP A 188 38.62 43.89 23.33
C TRP A 188 40.03 44.06 22.75
N GLU A 189 40.32 43.67 21.51
CA GLU A 189 41.68 43.76 20.93
C GLU A 189 42.07 45.16 20.41
N ASN A 190 41.20 46.18 20.56
CA ASN A 190 41.40 47.53 19.99
C ASN A 190 41.53 48.67 21.02
N TRP A 191 41.87 48.39 22.29
CA TRP A 191 42.15 49.42 23.31
C TRP A 191 43.49 49.18 23.99
#